data_AF-A0A536SYM3-F1
#
_entry.id   AF-A0A536SYM3-F1
#
_cell.length_a   1.000
_cell.length_b   1.000
_cell.length_c   1.000
_cell.angle_alpha   90.00
_cell.angle_beta   90.00
_cell.angle_gamma   90.00
#
_symmetry.space_group_name_H-M   'P 1'
#
loop_
_entity.id
_entity.type
_entity.pdbx_description
1 polymer ?
#
loop_
_entity_poly.entity_id
_entity_poly.type
_entity_poly.pdbx_seq_one_letter_code
_entity_poly.pdbx_strand_id
1 'polypeptide(L)'
;KPFLSKRGRLADTVLEAAKRHTGCAGELSTTGGTSDARFIIDICPEVIEIGPVNTSIHKLNEHIALEELEILPRIYLDTLRALLS
;
A
#
# COMPACT_ATOMS: atom_id res chain seq x y z
N LYS A 1 2.18 15.02 -13.74
CA LYS A 1 3.64 14.76 -13.66
C LYS A 1 3.81 13.31 -13.19
N PRO A 2 4.57 12.45 -13.89
CA PRO A 2 4.91 11.13 -13.37
C PRO A 2 5.85 11.28 -12.17
N PHE A 3 5.74 10.39 -11.19
CA PHE A 3 6.66 10.31 -10.05
C PHE A 3 7.10 8.86 -9.85
N LEU A 4 8.22 8.69 -9.15
CA LEU A 4 8.72 7.37 -8.74
C LEU A 4 9.31 7.52 -7.34
N SER A 5 8.73 6.83 -6.36
CA SER A 5 9.36 6.70 -5.06
C SER A 5 10.52 5.71 -5.14
N LYS A 6 11.66 6.05 -4.57
CA LYS A 6 12.77 5.10 -4.43
C LYS A 6 12.35 3.99 -3.47
N ARG A 7 12.78 2.76 -3.75
CA ARG A 7 12.67 1.67 -2.78
C ARG A 7 13.57 2.00 -1.59
N GLY A 8 13.03 1.87 -0.38
CA GLY A 8 13.72 2.13 0.86
C GLY A 8 13.03 1.43 2.04
N ARG A 9 13.28 1.94 3.25
CA ARG A 9 12.82 1.30 4.49
C ARG A 9 11.30 1.17 4.54
N LEU A 10 10.57 2.15 4.01
CA LEU A 10 9.10 2.14 3.98
C LEU A 10 8.60 0.99 3.11
N ALA A 11 9.12 0.88 1.88
CA ALA A 11 8.70 -0.16 0.94
C ALA A 11 8.99 -1.56 1.48
N ASP A 12 10.20 -1.79 2.02
CA ASP A 12 10.57 -3.10 2.56
C ASP A 12 9.72 -3.47 3.79
N THR A 13 9.46 -2.50 4.68
CA THR A 13 8.63 -2.74 5.88
C THR A 13 7.19 -3.08 5.52
N VAL A 14 6.61 -2.38 4.54
CA VAL A 14 5.25 -2.67 4.06
C VAL A 14 5.17 -4.06 3.43
N LEU A 15 6.15 -4.44 2.60
CA LEU A 15 6.19 -5.76 1.97
C LEU A 15 6.28 -6.89 3.00
N GLU A 16 7.14 -6.74 4.02
CA GLU A 16 7.26 -7.73 5.09
C GLU A 16 6.02 -7.79 5.99
N ALA A 17 5.39 -6.66 6.30
CA ALA A 17 4.11 -6.64 7.02
C ALA A 17 3.00 -7.32 6.21
N ALA A 18 2.86 -6.98 4.93
CA ALA A 18 1.87 -7.59 4.04
C ALA A 18 2.07 -9.11 3.93
N LYS A 19 3.31 -9.56 3.74
CA LYS A 19 3.65 -10.98 3.66
C LYS A 19 3.29 -11.76 4.93
N ARG A 20 3.48 -11.17 6.12
CA ARG A 20 3.11 -11.81 7.39
C ARG A 20 1.61 -12.06 7.54
N HIS A 21 0.78 -11.13 7.07
CA HIS A 21 -0.69 -11.25 7.20
C HIS A 21 -1.36 -11.98 6.04
N THR A 22 -0.78 -11.94 4.84
CA THR A 22 -1.39 -12.52 3.64
C THR A 22 -0.74 -13.84 3.20
N GLY A 23 0.48 -14.12 3.66
CA GLY A 23 1.30 -15.22 3.15
C GLY A 23 1.88 -14.99 1.74
N CYS A 24 1.50 -13.91 1.07
CA CYS A 24 1.92 -13.58 -0.30
C CYS A 24 3.02 -12.52 -0.30
N ALA A 25 4.00 -12.65 -1.20
CA ALA A 25 4.96 -11.58 -1.45
C ALA A 25 4.29 -10.51 -2.32
N GLY A 26 4.17 -9.28 -1.79
CA GLY A 26 3.69 -8.14 -2.57
C GLY A 26 4.66 -7.80 -3.71
N GLU A 27 4.13 -7.23 -4.79
CA GLU A 27 4.91 -6.73 -5.93
C GLU A 27 4.93 -5.19 -5.89
N LEU A 28 6.11 -4.60 -6.12
CA LEU A 28 6.21 -3.16 -6.33
C LEU A 28 5.79 -2.82 -7.75
N SER A 29 4.68 -2.08 -7.87
CA SER A 29 4.12 -1.70 -9.17
C SER A 29 4.04 -0.18 -9.33
N THR A 30 4.11 0.26 -10.59
CA THR A 30 3.77 1.62 -11.04
C THR A 30 2.55 1.62 -11.98
N THR A 31 1.87 0.48 -12.10
CA THR A 31 0.66 0.32 -12.90
C THR A 31 -0.56 0.85 -12.15
N GLY A 32 -1.64 1.13 -12.89
CA GLY A 32 -2.88 1.67 -12.34
C GLY A 32 -3.08 3.14 -12.65
N GLY A 33 -3.86 3.82 -11.80
CA GLY A 33 -4.18 5.24 -11.93
C GLY A 33 -3.17 6.15 -11.23
N THR A 34 -3.58 7.39 -10.93
CA THR A 34 -2.79 8.33 -10.13
C THR A 34 -3.44 8.54 -8.78
N SER A 35 -2.64 8.71 -7.74
CA SER A 35 -3.09 9.21 -6.44
C SER A 35 -2.53 10.61 -6.17
N ASP A 36 -2.85 11.15 -4.99
CA ASP A 36 -2.24 12.38 -4.47
C ASP A 36 -0.78 12.21 -4.01
N ALA A 37 -0.23 10.98 -4.06
CA ALA A 37 1.20 10.71 -3.85
C ALA A 37 2.10 11.56 -4.76
N ARG A 38 1.61 11.94 -5.95
CA ARG A 38 2.30 12.84 -6.88
C ARG A 38 2.63 14.22 -6.29
N PHE A 39 1.93 14.64 -5.23
CA PHE A 39 2.21 15.88 -4.50
C PHE A 39 3.03 15.60 -3.23
N ILE A 40 2.74 14.50 -2.53
CA ILE A 40 3.39 14.14 -1.27
C ILE A 40 4.88 13.82 -1.49
N ILE A 41 5.24 13.22 -2.62
CA ILE A 41 6.63 12.88 -2.95
C ILE A 41 7.56 14.10 -3.03
N ASP A 42 7.02 15.31 -3.23
CA ASP A 42 7.84 16.53 -3.24
C ASP A 42 8.31 16.93 -1.82
N ILE A 43 7.69 16.39 -0.76
CA ILE A 43 8.02 16.69 0.65
C ILE A 43 8.42 15.46 1.48
N CYS A 44 8.18 14.25 0.98
CA CYS A 44 8.52 12.98 1.64
C CYS A 44 9.56 12.19 0.82
N PRO A 45 10.59 11.61 1.45
CA PRO A 45 11.65 10.88 0.74
C PRO A 45 11.18 9.53 0.17
N GLU A 46 10.18 8.92 0.80
CA GLU A 46 9.57 7.65 0.39
C GLU A 46 8.05 7.79 0.44
N VAL A 47 7.36 7.31 -0.60
CA VAL A 47 5.90 7.22 -0.67
C VAL A 47 5.53 5.89 -1.31
N ILE A 48 4.61 5.16 -0.67
CA ILE A 48 4.08 3.90 -1.21
C ILE A 48 2.57 3.89 -1.07
N GLU A 49 1.91 3.18 -1.98
CA GLU A 49 0.48 2.95 -1.96
C GLU A 49 0.21 1.48 -1.65
N ILE A 50 -0.71 1.23 -0.74
CA ILE A 50 -1.18 -0.10 -0.36
C ILE A 50 -2.67 0.00 -0.04
N GLY A 51 -3.43 -0.99 -0.45
CA GLY A 51 -4.89 -1.02 -0.28
C GLY A 51 -5.47 -2.37 -0.63
N PRO A 52 -6.81 -2.51 -0.55
CA PRO A 52 -7.52 -3.72 -0.92
C PRO A 52 -7.54 -3.91 -2.45
N VAL A 53 -8.13 -5.01 -2.89
CA VAL A 53 -8.33 -5.29 -4.33
C VAL A 53 -9.17 -4.19 -4.99
N ASN A 54 -8.63 -3.61 -6.06
CA ASN A 54 -9.24 -2.48 -6.76
C ASN A 54 -10.16 -2.87 -7.94
N THR A 55 -10.43 -4.16 -8.16
CA THR A 55 -11.14 -4.65 -9.36
C THR A 55 -12.55 -4.05 -9.54
N SER A 56 -13.21 -3.69 -8.44
CA SER A 56 -14.60 -3.21 -8.41
C SER A 56 -14.74 -1.68 -8.29
N ILE A 57 -13.64 -0.93 -8.10
CA ILE A 57 -13.71 0.53 -7.90
C ILE A 57 -14.35 1.22 -9.11
N HIS A 58 -15.18 2.23 -8.85
CA HIS A 58 -15.89 2.99 -9.90
C HIS A 58 -16.83 2.14 -10.79
N LYS A 59 -17.34 1.01 -10.29
CA LYS A 59 -18.34 0.17 -10.98
C LYS A 59 -19.62 0.02 -10.15
N LEU A 60 -20.70 -0.43 -10.80
CA LEU A 60 -21.90 -0.86 -10.08
C LEU A 60 -21.56 -2.05 -9.18
N ASN A 61 -22.16 -2.09 -7.99
CA ASN A 61 -21.90 -3.13 -6.97
C ASN A 61 -20.43 -3.18 -6.53
N GLU A 62 -19.81 -2.02 -6.31
CA GLU A 62 -18.51 -1.90 -5.66
C GLU A 62 -18.52 -2.63 -4.31
N HIS A 63 -17.50 -3.45 -4.07
CA HIS A 63 -17.42 -4.31 -2.90
C HIS A 63 -15.96 -4.64 -2.56
N ILE A 64 -15.79 -5.12 -1.34
CA ILE A 64 -14.52 -5.58 -0.76
C ILE A 64 -14.75 -6.91 -0.07
N ALA A 65 -13.75 -7.79 -0.05
CA ALA A 65 -13.77 -8.99 0.78
C ALA A 65 -13.69 -8.59 2.27
N LEU A 66 -14.51 -9.19 3.13
CA LEU A 66 -14.53 -8.83 4.56
C LEU A 66 -13.18 -9.14 5.22
N GLU A 67 -12.53 -10.21 4.78
CA GLU A 67 -11.21 -10.61 5.25
C GLU A 67 -10.15 -9.54 4.95
N GLU A 68 -10.20 -8.90 3.78
CA GLU A 68 -9.29 -7.80 3.43
C GLU A 68 -9.50 -6.58 4.33
N LEU A 69 -10.76 -6.29 4.69
CA LEU A 69 -11.12 -5.20 5.60
C LEU A 69 -10.57 -5.44 7.02
N GLU A 70 -10.43 -6.69 7.44
CA GLU A 70 -9.85 -7.07 8.73
C GLU A 70 -8.32 -7.13 8.72
N ILE A 71 -7.71 -7.54 7.60
CA ILE A 71 -6.26 -7.72 7.45
C ILE A 71 -5.55 -6.38 7.22
N LEU A 72 -6.09 -5.50 6.38
CA LEU A 72 -5.42 -4.27 5.98
C LEU A 72 -5.04 -3.36 7.17
N PRO A 73 -5.90 -3.13 8.19
CA PRO A 73 -5.52 -2.38 9.38
C PRO A 73 -4.37 -3.00 10.18
N ARG A 74 -4.25 -4.34 10.18
CA ARG A 74 -3.16 -5.04 10.87
C ARG A 74 -1.83 -4.83 10.15
N ILE A 75 -1.84 -4.82 8.82
CA ILE A 75 -0.67 -4.47 8.00
C ILE A 75 -0.23 -3.03 8.29
N TYR A 76 -1.17 -2.07 8.34
CA TYR A 76 -0.87 -0.68 8.71
C TYR A 76 -0.24 -0.58 10.10
N LEU A 77 -0.86 -1.22 11.11
CA LEU A 77 -0.39 -1.17 12.47
C LEU A 77 1.02 -1.75 12.63
N ASP A 78 1.29 -2.90 12.01
CA ASP A 78 2.61 -3.53 12.09
C ASP A 78 3.67 -2.76 11.30
N THR A 79 3.29 -2.09 10.21
CA THR A 79 4.17 -1.16 9.49
C THR A 79 4.54 0.02 10.39
N LEU A 80 3.55 0.66 11.03
CA LEU A 80 3.78 1.78 11.95
C LEU A 80 4.66 1.37 13.11
N ARG A 81 4.41 0.20 13.72
CA ARG A 81 5.25 -0.36 14.78
C ARG A 81 6.69 -0.51 14.31
N ALA A 82 6.93 -1.16 13.18
CA ALA A 82 8.28 -1.41 12.68
C ALA A 82 9.05 -0.14 12.25
N LEU A 83 8.35 0.94 11.89
CA LEU A 83 8.96 2.21 11.50
C LEU A 83 9.23 3.14 12.69
N LEU A 84 8.36 3.12 13.70
CA LEU A 84 8.34 4.08 14.81
C LEU A 84 8.81 3.50 16.16
N SER A 85 9.15 2.21 16.20
CA SER A 85 9.95 1.63 17.29
C SER A 85 11.44 1.74 17.00
#